data_AF-A0A383B917-F1
#
_entry.id   AF-A0A383B917-F1
#
_cell.length_a   1.000
_cell.length_b   1.000
_cell.length_c   1.000
_cell.angle_alpha   90.00
_cell.angle_beta   90.00
_cell.angle_gamma   90.00
#
_symmetry.space_group_name_H-M   'P 1'
#
loop_
_entity.id
_entity.type
_entity.pdbx_description
1 polymer ?
#
loop_
_entity_poly.entity_id
_entity_poly.type
_entity_poly.pdbx_seq_one_letter_code
_entity_poly.pdbx_strand_id
1 'polypeptide(L)'
;MKLRAIMRYRHIPHNWIHRTTKNSEAVAHVKPNIIPMLRYPDEDQYRVDSTPLAYALEDRHPDYRSIIPDDPGHAFLSHLLEDMADEWLTKAMFHYRWYYDADIHYASHWIADDGF
;
A
#
# COMPACT_ATOMS: atom_id res chain seq x y z
N MET A 1 1.87 4.32 0.92
CA MET A 1 3.06 4.58 0.08
C MET A 1 3.49 3.38 -0.77
N LYS A 2 3.62 2.15 -0.22
CA LYS A 2 4.07 0.93 -0.93
C LYS A 2 3.39 0.68 -2.29
N LEU A 3 2.06 0.55 -2.30
CA LEU A 3 1.31 0.29 -3.53
C LEU A 3 1.51 1.38 -4.60
N ARG A 4 1.54 2.66 -4.21
CA ARG A 4 1.84 3.77 -5.13
C ARG A 4 3.24 3.66 -5.73
N ALA A 5 4.23 3.23 -4.94
CA ALA A 5 5.58 3.01 -5.43
C ALA A 5 5.63 1.87 -6.46
N ILE A 6 4.89 0.77 -6.24
CA ILE A 6 4.74 -0.33 -7.22
C ILE A 6 4.16 0.21 -8.52
N MET A 7 3.01 0.90 -8.48
CA MET A 7 2.36 1.44 -9.69
C MET A 7 3.30 2.37 -10.46
N ARG A 8 4.05 3.22 -9.75
CA ARG A 8 5.04 4.12 -10.37
C ARG A 8 6.22 3.38 -10.98
N TYR A 9 6.82 2.44 -10.26
CA TYR A 9 7.97 1.68 -10.75
C TYR A 9 7.60 0.85 -11.99
N ARG A 10 6.40 0.26 -11.97
CA ARG A 10 5.87 -0.54 -13.07
C ARG A 10 5.30 0.28 -14.23
N HIS A 11 5.28 1.62 -14.11
CA HIS A 11 4.69 2.54 -15.08
C HIS A 11 3.19 2.30 -15.36
N ILE A 12 2.43 1.86 -14.35
CA ILE A 12 0.99 1.66 -14.47
C ILE A 12 0.27 2.99 -14.19
N PRO A 13 -0.50 3.55 -15.14
CA PRO A 13 -1.29 4.75 -14.91
C PRO A 13 -2.31 4.52 -13.80
N HIS A 14 -2.43 5.47 -12.87
CA HIS A 14 -3.36 5.36 -11.75
C HIS A 14 -3.80 6.73 -11.24
N ASN A 15 -5.01 6.76 -10.71
CA ASN A 15 -5.51 7.90 -9.96
C ASN A 15 -5.13 7.74 -8.49
N TRP A 16 -4.42 8.73 -7.93
CA TRP A 16 -4.15 8.79 -6.50
C TRP A 16 -5.21 9.65 -5.81
N ILE A 17 -6.08 9.00 -5.04
CA ILE A 17 -7.16 9.66 -4.31
C ILE A 17 -6.88 9.52 -2.82
N HIS A 18 -6.70 10.65 -2.14
CA HIS A 18 -6.55 10.67 -0.68
C HIS A 18 -7.91 10.43 -0.03
N ARG A 19 -7.94 9.61 1.02
CA ARG A 19 -9.18 9.39 1.79
C ARG A 19 -9.36 10.55 2.76
N THR A 20 -10.46 11.26 2.64
CA THR A 20 -10.86 12.38 3.51
C THR A 20 -12.27 12.16 4.02
N THR A 21 -12.73 13.02 4.94
CA THR A 21 -14.12 13.03 5.42
C THR A 21 -15.15 13.19 4.30
N LYS A 22 -14.79 13.89 3.20
CA LYS A 22 -15.68 14.12 2.05
C LYS A 22 -15.94 12.88 1.20
N ASN A 23 -15.02 11.92 1.18
CA ASN A 23 -15.11 10.73 0.33
C ASN A 23 -15.10 9.41 1.10
N SER A 24 -15.04 9.45 2.44
CA SER A 24 -14.97 8.26 3.27
C SER A 24 -16.20 7.36 3.16
N GLU A 25 -17.38 7.92 2.89
CA GLU A 25 -18.62 7.15 2.70
C GLU A 25 -18.56 6.25 1.46
N ALA A 26 -17.92 6.72 0.39
CA ALA A 26 -17.80 5.97 -0.87
C ALA A 26 -17.05 4.63 -0.71
N VAL A 27 -16.22 4.51 0.33
CA VAL A 27 -15.43 3.30 0.63
C VAL A 27 -15.81 2.66 1.97
N ALA A 28 -16.88 3.11 2.64
CA ALA A 28 -17.26 2.60 3.96
C ALA A 28 -17.69 1.12 3.94
N HIS A 29 -18.17 0.65 2.79
CA HIS A 29 -18.59 -0.72 2.54
C HIS A 29 -17.41 -1.70 2.37
N VAL A 30 -16.20 -1.21 2.11
CA VAL A 30 -15.01 -2.06 1.90
C VAL A 30 -14.62 -2.73 3.22
N LYS A 31 -14.38 -4.05 3.17
CA LYS A 31 -13.98 -4.86 4.34
C LYS A 31 -12.75 -5.72 4.01
N PRO A 32 -11.70 -5.70 4.84
CA PRO A 32 -11.47 -4.76 5.96
C PRO A 32 -11.33 -3.31 5.45
N ASN A 33 -11.77 -2.34 6.26
CA ASN A 33 -11.74 -0.92 5.89
C ASN A 33 -10.37 -0.30 6.18
N ILE A 34 -9.34 -0.77 5.45
CA ILE A 34 -7.94 -0.38 5.63
C ILE A 34 -7.35 0.16 4.33
N ILE A 35 -6.32 0.99 4.45
CA ILE A 35 -5.52 1.46 3.33
C ILE A 35 -4.29 0.55 3.11
N PRO A 36 -3.71 0.49 1.91
CA PRO A 36 -4.21 1.08 0.66
C PRO A 36 -5.41 0.30 0.06
N MET A 37 -6.22 0.99 -0.73
CA MET A 37 -7.32 0.40 -1.51
C MET A 37 -7.05 0.59 -3.01
N LEU A 38 -7.31 -0.43 -3.82
CA LEU A 38 -7.22 -0.38 -5.27
C LEU A 38 -8.54 -0.80 -5.91
N ARG A 39 -8.98 -0.04 -6.91
CA ARG A 39 -10.12 -0.37 -7.76
C ARG A 39 -9.66 -0.30 -9.21
N TYR A 40 -9.95 -1.35 -9.99
CA TYR A 40 -9.62 -1.35 -11.40
C TYR A 40 -10.60 -0.48 -12.21
N PRO A 41 -10.19 0.05 -13.38
CA PRO A 41 -11.14 0.60 -14.33
C PRO A 41 -12.20 -0.47 -14.65
N ASP A 42 -13.47 -0.09 -14.66
CA ASP A 42 -14.63 -0.94 -15.01
C ASP A 42 -15.10 -1.94 -13.93
N GLU A 43 -14.55 -1.86 -12.72
CA GLU A 43 -15.00 -2.68 -11.60
C GLU A 43 -15.45 -1.79 -10.43
N ASP A 44 -16.54 -2.18 -9.75
CA ASP A 44 -16.96 -1.53 -8.50
C ASP A 44 -16.26 -2.11 -7.27
N GLN A 45 -15.54 -3.22 -7.44
CA GLN A 45 -14.86 -3.91 -6.34
C GLN A 45 -13.56 -3.22 -5.94
N TYR A 46 -13.47 -2.84 -4.67
CA TYR A 46 -12.21 -2.45 -4.04
C TYR A 46 -11.48 -3.68 -3.50
N ARG A 47 -10.17 -3.69 -3.73
CA ARG A 47 -9.22 -4.66 -3.20
C ARG A 47 -8.31 -3.96 -2.21
N VAL A 48 -7.95 -4.68 -1.16
CA VAL A 48 -7.04 -4.23 -0.11
C VAL A 48 -5.90 -5.24 0.01
N ASP A 49 -4.99 -4.98 0.94
CA ASP A 49 -3.78 -5.77 1.15
C ASP A 49 -2.78 -5.63 -0.02
N SER A 50 -1.64 -5.02 0.28
CA SER A 50 -0.70 -4.59 -0.75
C SER A 50 0.10 -5.73 -1.38
N THR A 51 0.28 -6.83 -0.67
CA THR A 51 1.07 -7.98 -1.10
C THR A 51 0.35 -8.81 -2.18
N PRO A 52 -0.88 -9.32 -1.97
CA PRO A 52 -1.63 -9.98 -3.04
C PRO A 52 -1.94 -9.04 -4.20
N LEU A 53 -2.13 -7.74 -3.94
CA LEU A 53 -2.28 -6.75 -5.00
C LEU A 53 -1.05 -6.61 -5.88
N ALA A 54 0.16 -6.71 -5.32
CA ALA A 54 1.40 -6.66 -6.08
C ALA A 54 1.46 -7.80 -7.11
N TYR A 55 1.16 -9.04 -6.68
CA TYR A 55 1.10 -10.20 -7.56
C TYR A 55 -0.05 -10.12 -8.58
N ALA A 56 -1.24 -9.70 -8.16
CA ALA A 56 -2.37 -9.54 -9.07
C ALA A 56 -2.09 -8.51 -10.18
N LEU A 57 -1.31 -7.47 -9.87
CA LEU A 57 -0.86 -6.51 -10.88
C LEU A 57 0.16 -7.15 -11.83
N GLU A 58 1.02 -8.06 -11.39
CA GLU A 58 1.97 -8.79 -12.25
C GLU A 58 1.19 -9.57 -13.30
N ASP A 59 0.21 -10.34 -12.86
CA ASP A 59 -0.67 -11.14 -13.73
C ASP A 59 -1.50 -10.28 -14.68
N ARG A 60 -2.02 -9.15 -14.20
CA ARG A 60 -2.88 -8.26 -15.01
C ARG A 60 -2.11 -7.46 -16.05
N HIS A 61 -0.84 -7.18 -15.79
CA HIS A 61 0.00 -6.32 -16.63
C HIS A 61 1.35 -7.00 -16.94
N PRO A 62 1.36 -8.15 -17.62
CA PRO A 62 2.58 -8.93 -17.87
C PRO A 62 3.56 -8.22 -18.79
N ASP A 63 3.08 -7.36 -19.69
CA ASP A 63 3.92 -6.60 -20.63
C ASP A 63 4.55 -5.34 -20.01
N TYR A 64 4.18 -5.03 -18.76
CA TYR A 64 4.73 -3.89 -18.02
C TYR A 64 5.97 -4.32 -17.26
N ARG A 65 6.77 -3.34 -16.83
CA ARG A 65 7.95 -3.63 -16.01
C ARG A 65 7.55 -4.43 -14.77
N SER A 66 8.18 -5.58 -14.58
CA SER A 66 7.96 -6.47 -13.43
C SER A 66 8.73 -5.99 -12.19
N ILE A 67 8.15 -6.19 -11.01
CA ILE A 67 8.89 -6.09 -9.72
C ILE A 67 9.56 -7.41 -9.33
N ILE A 68 9.29 -8.51 -10.04
CA ILE A 68 9.84 -9.84 -9.79
C ILE A 68 11.02 -10.05 -10.75
N PRO A 69 12.25 -10.26 -10.24
CA PRO A 69 13.39 -10.59 -11.09
C PRO A 69 13.20 -11.91 -11.86
N ASP A 70 13.75 -11.99 -13.08
CA ASP A 70 13.69 -13.22 -13.90
C ASP A 70 14.52 -14.37 -13.33
N ASP A 71 15.65 -14.07 -12.68
CA ASP A 71 16.48 -15.08 -12.03
C ASP A 71 15.74 -15.66 -10.80
N PRO A 72 15.57 -16.99 -10.71
CA PRO A 72 14.83 -17.60 -9.61
C PRO A 72 15.42 -17.33 -8.22
N GLY A 73 16.74 -17.18 -8.10
CA GLY A 73 17.40 -16.87 -6.84
C GLY A 73 17.12 -15.44 -6.41
N HIS A 74 17.17 -14.48 -7.33
CA HIS A 74 16.79 -13.10 -7.07
C HIS A 74 15.29 -12.94 -6.80
N ALA A 75 14.44 -13.69 -7.50
CA ALA A 75 13.00 -13.73 -7.22
C ALA A 75 12.74 -14.20 -5.79
N PHE A 76 13.38 -15.29 -5.37
CA PHE A 76 13.29 -15.77 -3.99
C PHE A 76 13.68 -14.70 -2.97
N LEU A 77 14.82 -14.03 -3.17
CA LEU A 77 15.24 -12.94 -2.29
C LEU A 77 14.25 -11.77 -2.29
N SER A 78 13.68 -11.44 -3.44
CA SER A 78 12.66 -10.41 -3.56
C SER A 78 11.43 -10.74 -2.72
N HIS A 79 10.92 -11.97 -2.80
CA HIS A 79 9.77 -12.42 -2.00
C HIS A 79 10.10 -12.47 -0.51
N LEU A 80 11.28 -12.97 -0.14
CA LEU A 80 11.71 -13.03 1.25
C LEU A 80 11.82 -11.64 1.89
N LEU A 81 12.40 -10.68 1.16
CA LEU A 81 12.52 -9.30 1.64
C LEU A 81 11.15 -8.62 1.75
N GLU A 82 10.25 -8.89 0.80
CA GLU A 82 8.89 -8.36 0.82
C GLU A 82 8.13 -8.85 2.07
N ASP A 83 8.12 -10.16 2.32
CA ASP A 83 7.41 -10.80 3.43
C ASP A 83 7.99 -10.33 4.79
N MET A 84 9.32 -10.34 4.91
CA MET A 84 10.01 -9.87 6.11
C MET A 84 9.71 -8.40 6.40
N ALA A 85 9.69 -7.54 5.36
CA ALA A 85 9.40 -6.13 5.54
C ALA A 85 7.94 -5.88 5.92
N ASP A 86 6.98 -6.57 5.28
CA ASP A 86 5.56 -6.39 5.57
C ASP A 86 5.24 -6.81 7.02
N GLU A 87 5.78 -7.94 7.45
CA GLU A 87 5.49 -8.52 8.76
C GLU A 87 6.28 -7.87 9.91
N TRP A 88 7.55 -7.52 9.70
CA TRP A 88 8.43 -7.05 10.79
C TRP A 88 8.70 -5.56 10.79
N LEU A 89 8.80 -4.91 9.63
CA LEU A 89 9.12 -3.48 9.58
C LEU A 89 7.94 -2.63 10.05
N THR A 90 6.71 -3.12 9.91
CA THR A 90 5.51 -2.48 10.48
C THR A 90 5.62 -2.35 12.01
N LYS A 91 6.19 -3.35 12.70
CA LYS A 91 6.44 -3.27 14.16
C LYS A 91 7.41 -2.15 14.50
N ALA A 92 8.51 -2.03 13.75
CA ALA A 92 9.46 -0.93 13.93
C ALA A 92 8.82 0.44 13.61
N MET A 93 8.04 0.53 12.54
CA MET A 93 7.28 1.74 12.17
C MET A 93 6.37 2.18 13.32
N PHE A 94 5.58 1.27 13.90
CA PHE A 94 4.70 1.60 15.04
C PHE A 94 5.50 1.96 16.29
N HIS A 95 6.61 1.29 16.57
CA HIS A 95 7.47 1.64 17.70
C HIS A 95 7.98 3.08 17.57
N TYR A 96 8.64 3.42 16.45
CA TYR A 96 9.16 4.78 16.28
C TYR A 96 8.07 5.83 16.18
N ARG A 97 6.87 5.50 15.68
CA ARG A 97 5.75 6.44 15.62
C ARG A 97 5.10 6.72 16.99
N TRP A 98 5.09 5.73 17.90
CA TRP A 98 4.24 5.78 19.11
C TRP A 98 4.95 5.50 20.43
N TYR A 99 6.27 5.35 20.45
CA TYR A 99 7.03 5.12 21.68
C TYR A 99 7.68 6.39 22.24
N TYR A 100 8.23 7.24 21.38
CA TYR A 100 8.95 8.44 21.80
C TYR A 100 8.01 9.66 21.82
N ASP A 101 8.10 10.48 22.87
CA ASP A 101 7.20 11.63 23.08
C ASP A 101 7.18 12.62 21.89
N ALA A 102 8.34 12.90 21.30
CA ALA A 102 8.45 13.80 20.16
C ALA A 102 7.70 13.27 18.93
N ASP A 103 7.83 11.97 18.65
CA ASP A 103 7.15 11.31 17.53
C ASP A 103 5.65 11.19 17.76
N ILE A 104 5.22 10.88 18.99
CA ILE A 104 3.80 10.87 19.39
C ILE A 104 3.19 12.26 19.20
N HIS A 105 3.86 13.31 19.67
CA HIS A 105 3.39 14.68 19.52
C HIS A 105 3.25 15.05 18.05
N TYR A 106 4.27 14.79 17.23
CA TYR A 106 4.20 15.05 15.79
C TYR A 106 3.08 14.25 15.10
N ALA A 107 3.03 12.94 15.33
CA ALA A 107 2.11 12.04 14.66
C ALA A 107 0.64 12.30 15.04
N SER A 108 0.37 12.68 16.29
CA SER A 108 -0.99 12.98 16.76
C SER A 108 -1.55 14.25 16.11
N HIS A 109 -0.76 15.33 16.05
CA HIS A 109 -1.15 16.56 15.35
C HIS A 109 -1.34 16.31 13.87
N TRP A 110 -0.40 15.61 13.23
CA TRP A 110 -0.49 15.32 11.80
C TRP A 110 -1.76 14.53 11.46
N ILE A 111 -2.15 13.54 12.27
CA ILE A 111 -3.42 12.79 12.05
C ILE A 111 -4.64 13.67 12.28
N ALA A 112 -4.63 14.54 13.28
CA ALA A 112 -5.75 15.45 13.55
C ALA A 112 -5.95 16.45 12.40
N ASP A 113 -4.85 16.91 11.79
CA ASP A 113 -4.86 17.86 10.69
C ASP A 113 -5.21 17.21 9.33
N ASP A 114 -4.83 15.94 9.10
CA ASP A 114 -5.07 15.21 7.82
C ASP A 114 -6.57 14.93 7.52
N GLY A 115 -7.46 15.25 8.48
CA GLY A 115 -8.91 15.07 8.35
C GLY A 115 -9.67 16.20 7.62
N PHE A 116 -9.02 17.32 7.33
CA PHE A 116 -9.65 18.55 6.81
C PHE A 116 -9.28 18.88 5.35
#